data_AF-A0A949N8D5-F1
#
_entry.id   AF-A0A949N8D5-F1
#
_cell.length_a   1.000
_cell.length_b   1.000
_cell.length_c   1.000
_cell.angle_alpha   90.00
_cell.angle_beta   90.00
_cell.angle_gamma   90.00
#
_symmetry.space_group_name_H-M   'P 1'
#
loop_
_entity.id
_entity.type
_entity.pdbx_description
1 polymer ?
#
loop_
_entity_poly.entity_id
_entity_poly.type
_entity_poly.pdbx_seq_one_letter_code
_entity_poly.pdbx_strand_id
1 'polypeptide(L)'
;MDAITAVIAVAGTLAGGVLSHLLQSRATAAANRETRDERRREERLEACVRYAAAVYDCRRMMSYRWYRSNGRGGSEDPSEVSSQAFDVRTTMMERLTRVQLLVDDDELRAAADAAAEAVAELYEKDTPAEEFRAARDRSLRAHDRFVRAAASHLR
;
A
#
# COMPACT_ATOMS: atom_id res chain seq x y z
N MET A 1 -50.88 49.76 7.85
CA MET A 1 -49.41 49.60 7.76
C MET A 1 -48.99 48.14 7.85
N ASP A 2 -49.93 47.18 7.88
CA ASP A 2 -49.64 45.79 8.31
C ASP A 2 -49.16 44.86 7.17
N ALA A 3 -49.55 45.14 5.93
CA ALA A 3 -49.20 44.30 4.78
C ALA A 3 -47.70 44.36 4.44
N ILE A 4 -47.08 45.53 4.56
CA ILE A 4 -45.65 45.72 4.25
C ILE A 4 -44.78 44.96 5.26
N THR A 5 -45.14 45.02 6.55
CA THR A 5 -44.44 44.33 7.64
C THR A 5 -44.51 42.81 7.50
N ALA A 6 -45.68 42.28 7.14
CA ALA A 6 -45.87 40.84 6.93
C ALA A 6 -45.03 40.31 5.75
N VAL A 7 -44.96 41.06 4.64
CA VAL A 7 -44.15 40.68 3.46
C VAL A 7 -42.66 40.65 3.80
N ILE A 8 -42.17 41.65 4.55
CA ILE A 8 -40.75 41.71 4.96
C ILE A 8 -40.41 40.53 5.89
N ALA A 9 -41.32 40.14 6.79
CA ALA A 9 -41.10 39.01 7.69
C ALA A 9 -40.99 37.67 6.94
N VAL A 10 -41.86 37.43 5.96
CA VAL A 10 -41.81 36.20 5.13
C VAL A 10 -40.55 36.19 4.26
N ALA A 11 -40.18 37.33 3.68
CA ALA A 11 -38.95 37.47 2.90
C ALA A 11 -37.69 37.20 3.75
N GLY A 12 -37.65 37.69 5.00
CA GLY A 12 -36.55 37.41 5.93
C GLY A 12 -36.44 35.93 6.29
N THR A 13 -37.57 35.25 6.45
CA THR A 13 -37.60 33.81 6.77
C THR A 13 -37.17 32.96 5.58
N LEU A 14 -37.67 33.27 4.38
CA LEU A 14 -37.28 32.60 3.14
C LEU A 14 -35.79 32.82 2.84
N ALA A 15 -35.29 34.05 3.00
CA ALA A 15 -33.88 34.37 2.83
C ALA A 15 -33.01 33.59 3.84
N GLY A 16 -33.40 33.54 5.12
CA GLY A 16 -32.70 32.77 6.16
C GLY A 16 -32.67 31.27 5.88
N GLY A 17 -33.78 30.70 5.37
CA GLY A 17 -33.85 29.30 4.98
C GLY A 17 -32.95 28.94 3.80
N VAL A 18 -32.93 29.79 2.76
CA VAL A 18 -32.05 29.61 1.59
C VAL A 18 -30.57 29.75 1.98
N LEU A 19 -30.21 30.75 2.79
CA LEU A 19 -28.84 30.92 3.28
C LEU A 19 -28.38 29.72 4.12
N SER A 20 -29.23 29.22 5.02
CA SER A 20 -28.92 28.06 5.86
C SER A 20 -28.70 26.79 5.02
N HIS A 21 -29.54 26.57 4.01
CA HIS A 21 -29.40 25.43 3.11
C HIS A 21 -28.12 25.47 2.25
N LEU A 22 -27.72 26.65 1.78
CA LEU A 22 -26.47 26.84 1.04
C LEU A 22 -25.23 26.60 1.91
N LEU A 23 -25.27 27.05 3.17
CA LEU A 23 -24.19 26.80 4.13
C LEU A 23 -24.11 25.33 4.53
N GLN A 24 -25.26 24.67 4.77
CA GLN A 24 -25.32 23.24 5.06
C GLN A 24 -24.81 22.39 3.89
N SER A 25 -25.25 22.67 2.66
CA SER A 25 -24.79 21.94 1.48
C SER A 25 -23.29 22.09 1.24
N ARG A 26 -22.72 23.28 1.50
CA ARG A 26 -21.27 23.51 1.44
C ARG A 26 -20.51 22.79 2.54
N ALA A 27 -21.00 22.81 3.78
CA ALA A 27 -20.39 22.10 4.90
C ALA A 27 -20.41 20.57 4.66
N THR A 28 -21.53 20.02 4.20
CA THR A 28 -21.64 18.60 3.82
C THR A 28 -20.73 18.25 2.64
N ALA A 29 -20.62 19.11 1.63
CA ALA A 29 -19.71 18.90 0.51
C ALA A 29 -18.23 18.94 0.93
N ALA A 30 -17.86 19.83 1.87
CA ALA A 30 -16.51 19.89 2.43
C ALA A 30 -16.19 18.64 3.27
N ALA A 31 -17.08 18.26 4.19
CA ALA A 31 -16.93 17.06 5.02
C ALA A 31 -16.84 15.78 4.17
N ASN A 32 -17.62 15.68 3.09
CA ASN A 32 -17.57 14.56 2.16
C ASN A 32 -16.26 14.49 1.36
N ARG A 33 -15.63 15.64 1.07
CA ARG A 33 -14.31 15.67 0.39
C ARG A 33 -13.20 15.21 1.33
N GLU A 34 -13.17 15.75 2.54
CA GLU A 34 -12.21 15.36 3.58
C GLU A 34 -12.30 13.86 3.90
N THR A 35 -13.51 13.33 4.04
CA THR A 35 -13.73 11.88 4.26
C THR A 35 -13.22 11.03 3.08
N ARG A 36 -13.37 11.50 1.84
CA ARG A 36 -12.89 10.77 0.64
C ARG A 36 -11.38 10.79 0.51
N ASP A 37 -10.74 11.90 0.85
CA ASP A 37 -9.29 12.04 0.78
C ASP A 37 -8.61 11.22 1.88
N GLU A 38 -9.15 11.23 3.10
CA GLU A 38 -8.67 10.37 4.18
C GLU A 38 -8.84 8.89 3.81
N ARG A 39 -9.99 8.51 3.21
CA ARG A 39 -10.21 7.13 2.76
C ARG A 39 -9.19 6.68 1.73
N ARG A 40 -8.85 7.54 0.76
CA ARG A 40 -7.81 7.24 -0.25
C ARG A 40 -6.44 7.09 0.40
N ARG A 41 -6.14 7.90 1.41
CA ARG A 41 -4.88 7.82 2.16
C ARG A 41 -4.76 6.50 2.93
N GLU A 42 -5.83 6.09 3.62
CA GLU A 42 -5.89 4.79 4.29
C GLU A 42 -5.69 3.62 3.32
N GLU A 43 -6.35 3.64 2.17
CA GLU A 43 -6.25 2.57 1.17
C GLU A 43 -4.83 2.43 0.59
N ARG A 44 -4.14 3.57 0.39
CA ARG A 44 -2.73 3.61 -0.04
C ARG A 44 -1.80 3.09 1.06
N LEU A 45 -2.02 3.50 2.31
CA LEU A 45 -1.25 3.02 3.46
C LEU A 45 -1.40 1.50 3.63
N GLU A 46 -2.63 0.99 3.58
CA GLU A 46 -2.92 -0.44 3.67
C GLU A 46 -2.24 -1.22 2.54
N ALA A 47 -2.29 -0.72 1.30
CA ALA A 47 -1.60 -1.33 0.17
C ALA A 47 -0.08 -1.39 0.38
N CYS A 48 0.53 -0.29 0.83
CA CYS A 48 1.97 -0.24 1.08
C CYS A 48 2.39 -1.19 2.21
N VAL A 49 1.66 -1.22 3.32
CA VAL A 49 1.94 -2.12 4.45
C VAL A 49 1.82 -3.58 4.04
N ARG A 50 0.76 -3.95 3.31
CA ARG A 50 0.58 -5.32 2.82
C ARG A 50 1.66 -5.73 1.83
N TYR A 51 2.10 -4.82 0.97
CA TYR A 51 3.18 -5.10 0.04
C TYR A 51 4.52 -5.30 0.77
N ALA A 52 4.88 -4.43 1.71
CA ALA A 52 6.09 -4.59 2.53
C ALA A 52 6.12 -5.95 3.26
N ALA A 53 5.00 -6.34 3.86
CA ALA A 53 4.86 -7.64 4.51
C ALA A 53 5.04 -8.81 3.52
N ALA A 54 4.41 -8.74 2.34
CA ALA A 54 4.54 -9.78 1.32
C ALA A 54 5.97 -9.91 0.77
N VAL A 55 6.69 -8.79 0.60
CA VAL A 55 8.11 -8.78 0.25
C VAL A 55 8.93 -9.49 1.33
N TYR A 56 8.70 -9.17 2.61
CA TYR A 56 9.38 -9.82 3.72
C TYR A 56 9.14 -11.34 3.75
N ASP A 57 7.89 -11.76 3.61
CA ASP A 57 7.53 -13.19 3.59
C ASP A 57 8.15 -13.93 2.41
N CYS A 58 8.11 -13.33 1.21
CA CYS A 58 8.76 -13.91 0.03
C CYS A 58 10.27 -14.05 0.26
N ARG A 59 10.93 -13.01 0.80
CA ARG A 59 12.37 -13.02 1.12
C ARG A 59 12.74 -14.12 2.12
N ARG A 60 11.91 -14.29 3.16
CA ARG A 60 12.05 -15.34 4.17
C ARG A 60 11.93 -16.72 3.53
N MET A 61 10.92 -16.94 2.69
CA MET A 61 10.71 -18.21 2.00
C MET A 61 11.85 -18.56 1.03
N MET A 62 12.35 -17.58 0.26
CA MET A 62 13.50 -17.82 -0.61
C MET A 62 14.76 -18.16 0.18
N SER A 63 14.97 -17.50 1.32
CA SER A 63 16.08 -17.84 2.21
C SER A 63 15.94 -19.24 2.78
N TYR A 64 14.73 -19.62 3.19
CA TYR A 64 14.44 -20.96 3.66
C TYR A 64 14.76 -22.02 2.61
N ARG A 65 14.30 -21.80 1.36
CA ARG A 65 14.60 -22.68 0.21
C ARG A 65 16.10 -22.83 -0.03
N TRP A 66 16.83 -21.72 -0.06
CA TRP A 66 18.28 -21.76 -0.27
C TRP A 66 18.99 -22.55 0.83
N TYR A 67 18.69 -22.30 2.11
CA TYR A 67 19.30 -23.05 3.22
C TYR A 67 18.98 -24.53 3.16
N ARG A 68 17.75 -24.89 2.77
CA ARG A 68 17.34 -26.28 2.61
C ARG A 68 18.12 -26.98 1.49
N SER A 69 18.22 -26.37 0.31
CA SER A 69 19.00 -26.92 -0.81
C SER A 69 20.49 -27.08 -0.49
N ASN A 70 21.02 -26.25 0.41
CA ASN A 70 22.41 -26.28 0.86
C ASN A 70 22.62 -27.11 2.15
N GLY A 71 21.75 -28.09 2.41
CA GLY A 71 21.92 -29.08 3.49
C GLY A 71 21.68 -28.55 4.91
N ARG A 72 21.01 -27.40 5.06
CA ARG A 72 20.69 -26.78 6.36
C ARG A 72 19.18 -26.74 6.66
N GLY A 73 18.37 -27.55 5.98
CA GLY A 73 16.89 -27.56 6.11
C GLY A 73 16.30 -28.80 6.77
N GLY A 74 15.02 -28.73 7.14
CA GLY A 74 14.25 -29.79 7.81
C GLY A 74 13.74 -30.90 6.87
N SER A 75 12.97 -31.83 7.41
CA SER A 75 12.47 -33.06 6.74
C SER A 75 11.21 -32.88 5.89
N GLU A 76 10.80 -31.64 5.60
CA GLU A 76 9.58 -31.32 4.83
C GLU A 76 9.65 -31.82 3.38
N ASP A 77 8.51 -32.02 2.73
CA ASP A 77 8.45 -32.46 1.33
C ASP A 77 9.00 -31.35 0.39
N PRO A 78 9.91 -31.66 -0.58
CA PRO A 78 10.31 -30.72 -1.63
C PRO A 78 9.14 -30.07 -2.39
N SER A 79 8.05 -30.82 -2.58
CA SER A 79 6.85 -30.36 -3.30
C SER A 79 6.11 -29.26 -2.53
N GLU A 80 5.91 -29.45 -1.23
CA GLU A 80 5.24 -28.49 -0.34
C GLU A 80 5.99 -27.16 -0.28
N VAL A 81 7.32 -27.21 -0.12
CA VAL A 81 8.15 -25.99 -0.07
C VAL A 81 8.15 -25.24 -1.41
N SER A 82 8.07 -25.96 -2.52
CA SER A 82 7.93 -25.34 -3.84
C SER A 82 6.57 -24.65 -3.99
N SER A 83 5.48 -25.30 -3.56
CA SER A 83 4.13 -24.71 -3.56
C SER A 83 4.07 -23.44 -2.72
N GLN A 84 4.56 -23.49 -1.47
CA GLN A 84 4.54 -22.32 -0.59
C GLN A 84 5.36 -21.15 -1.16
N ALA A 85 6.45 -21.44 -1.88
CA ALA A 85 7.23 -20.42 -2.59
C ALA A 85 6.48 -19.77 -3.75
N PHE A 86 5.68 -20.54 -4.49
CA PHE A 86 4.79 -19.97 -5.50
C PHE A 86 3.68 -19.11 -4.86
N ASP A 87 3.12 -19.54 -3.73
CA ASP A 87 2.04 -18.82 -3.06
C ASP A 87 2.50 -17.45 -2.54
N VAL A 88 3.64 -17.40 -1.84
CA VAL A 88 4.18 -16.12 -1.33
C VAL A 88 4.62 -15.20 -2.46
N ARG A 89 5.14 -15.76 -3.58
CA ARG A 89 5.47 -14.96 -4.77
C ARG A 89 4.22 -14.38 -5.40
N THR A 90 3.19 -15.19 -5.61
CA THR A 90 1.91 -14.74 -6.17
C THR A 90 1.32 -13.63 -5.32
N THR A 91 1.29 -13.82 -4.00
CA THR A 91 0.84 -12.81 -3.04
C THR A 91 1.65 -11.52 -3.18
N MET A 92 2.98 -11.59 -3.23
CA MET A 92 3.85 -10.42 -3.41
C MET A 92 3.52 -9.65 -4.70
N MET A 93 3.34 -10.36 -5.82
CA MET A 93 3.01 -9.74 -7.10
C MET A 93 1.61 -9.11 -7.09
N GLU A 94 0.62 -9.76 -6.50
CA GLU A 94 -0.72 -9.18 -6.33
C GLU A 94 -0.68 -7.87 -5.51
N ARG A 95 0.12 -7.86 -4.43
CA ARG A 95 0.29 -6.64 -3.61
C ARG A 95 1.05 -5.56 -4.36
N LEU A 96 2.06 -5.91 -5.16
CA LEU A 96 2.77 -4.96 -6.02
C LEU A 96 1.81 -4.28 -7.00
N THR A 97 1.01 -5.08 -7.72
CA THR A 97 -0.01 -4.57 -8.64
C THR A 97 -0.95 -3.59 -7.94
N ARG A 98 -1.38 -3.88 -6.71
CA ARG A 98 -2.23 -2.96 -5.95
C ARG A 98 -1.52 -1.64 -5.60
N VAL A 99 -0.24 -1.68 -5.24
CA VAL A 99 0.56 -0.45 -5.03
C VAL A 99 0.64 0.36 -6.33
N GLN A 100 0.96 -0.28 -7.45
CA GLN A 100 1.06 0.36 -8.76
C GLN A 100 -0.27 1.04 -9.19
N LEU A 101 -1.42 0.45 -8.84
CA LEU A 101 -2.74 0.99 -9.14
C LEU A 101 -3.18 2.15 -8.24
N LEU A 102 -2.75 2.19 -6.96
CA LEU A 102 -3.26 3.15 -5.97
C LEU A 102 -2.32 4.33 -5.70
N VAL A 103 -1.04 4.16 -5.96
CA VAL A 103 0.02 5.15 -5.75
C VAL A 103 0.43 5.74 -7.08
N ASP A 104 0.48 7.07 -7.20
CA ASP A 104 0.90 7.78 -8.42
C ASP A 104 2.32 8.34 -8.35
N ASP A 105 3.00 8.17 -7.22
CA ASP A 105 4.37 8.65 -7.00
C ASP A 105 5.40 7.72 -7.65
N ASP A 106 6.16 8.27 -8.60
CA ASP A 106 7.13 7.51 -9.39
C ASP A 106 8.29 6.97 -8.55
N GLU A 107 8.74 7.70 -7.53
CA GLU A 107 9.82 7.25 -6.65
C GLU A 107 9.36 6.04 -5.81
N LEU A 108 8.15 6.09 -5.27
CA LEU A 108 7.54 5.00 -4.52
C LEU A 108 7.29 3.77 -5.40
N ARG A 109 6.77 3.97 -6.62
CA ARG A 109 6.60 2.88 -7.60
C ARG A 109 7.94 2.22 -7.95
N ALA A 110 8.96 3.02 -8.27
CA ALA A 110 10.30 2.50 -8.57
C ALA A 110 10.93 1.77 -7.38
N ALA A 111 10.72 2.26 -6.15
CA ALA A 111 11.18 1.59 -4.95
C ALA A 111 10.46 0.25 -4.72
N ALA A 112 9.16 0.17 -5.06
CA ALA A 112 8.40 -1.07 -4.99
C ALA A 112 8.93 -2.10 -6.01
N ASP A 113 9.08 -1.71 -7.27
CA ASP A 113 9.60 -2.60 -8.31
C ASP A 113 11.00 -3.12 -7.97
N ALA A 114 11.89 -2.23 -7.50
CA ALA A 114 13.23 -2.62 -7.07
C ALA A 114 13.22 -3.62 -5.89
N ALA A 115 12.23 -3.55 -5.00
CA ALA A 115 12.09 -4.53 -3.92
C ALA A 115 11.68 -5.92 -4.46
N ALA A 116 10.76 -5.97 -5.44
CA ALA A 116 10.38 -7.23 -6.10
C ALA A 116 11.55 -7.84 -6.88
N GLU A 117 12.28 -7.03 -7.65
CA GLU A 117 13.46 -7.45 -8.40
C GLU A 117 14.55 -8.02 -7.48
N ALA A 118 14.86 -7.32 -6.38
CA ALA A 118 15.87 -7.77 -5.44
C ALA A 118 15.47 -9.07 -4.71
N VAL A 119 14.17 -9.34 -4.52
CA VAL A 119 13.70 -10.65 -4.02
C VAL A 119 13.84 -11.74 -5.11
N ALA A 120 13.62 -11.41 -6.38
CA ALA A 120 13.76 -12.36 -7.48
C ALA A 120 15.19 -12.88 -7.64
N GLU A 121 16.21 -12.06 -7.29
CA GLU A 121 17.62 -12.49 -7.23
C GLU A 121 17.85 -13.66 -6.24
N LEU A 122 16.95 -13.88 -5.27
CA LEU A 122 17.05 -14.96 -4.28
C LEU A 122 16.47 -16.29 -4.77
N TYR A 123 15.92 -16.35 -5.98
CA TYR A 123 15.17 -17.53 -6.45
C TYR A 123 16.08 -18.69 -6.83
N GLU A 124 17.33 -18.39 -7.20
CA GLU A 124 18.32 -19.37 -7.60
C GLU A 124 18.86 -20.12 -6.37
N LYS A 125 18.49 -21.40 -6.27
CA LYS A 125 18.77 -22.25 -5.10
C LYS A 125 20.23 -22.69 -5.01
N ASP A 126 20.94 -22.69 -6.14
CA ASP A 126 22.32 -23.15 -6.27
C ASP A 126 23.33 -21.97 -6.24
N THR A 127 22.85 -20.77 -5.89
CA THR A 127 23.68 -19.57 -5.71
C THR A 127 24.77 -19.81 -4.65
N PRO A 128 26.04 -19.47 -4.92
CA PRO A 128 27.10 -19.55 -3.92
C PRO A 128 26.77 -18.77 -2.65
N ALA A 129 27.22 -19.26 -1.49
CA ALA A 129 26.83 -18.70 -0.18
C ALA A 129 27.18 -17.21 0.00
N GLU A 130 28.28 -16.75 -0.58
CA GLU A 130 28.68 -15.34 -0.54
C GLU A 130 27.74 -14.46 -1.39
N GLU A 131 27.48 -14.88 -2.63
CA GLU A 131 26.55 -14.21 -3.54
C GLU A 131 25.12 -14.17 -2.97
N PHE A 132 24.67 -15.28 -2.36
CA PHE A 132 23.38 -15.36 -1.72
C PHE A 132 23.25 -14.37 -0.55
N ARG A 133 24.29 -14.24 0.29
CA ARG A 133 24.32 -13.24 1.39
C ARG A 133 24.25 -11.82 0.83
N ALA A 134 25.02 -11.53 -0.22
CA ALA A 134 25.00 -10.22 -0.87
C ALA A 134 23.61 -9.89 -1.46
N ALA A 135 22.96 -10.87 -2.10
CA ALA A 135 21.59 -10.73 -2.61
C ALA A 135 20.59 -10.52 -1.46
N ARG A 136 20.73 -11.24 -0.34
CA ARG A 136 19.87 -11.06 0.84
C ARG A 136 19.96 -9.65 1.40
N ASP A 137 21.16 -9.10 1.45
CA ASP A 137 21.40 -7.74 1.93
C ASP A 137 20.88 -6.68 0.95
N ARG A 138 21.03 -6.90 -0.36
CA ARG A 138 20.42 -6.04 -1.40
C ARG A 138 18.90 -6.02 -1.25
N SER A 139 18.28 -7.18 -1.10
CA SER A 139 16.83 -7.31 -0.94
C SER A 139 16.31 -6.65 0.34
N LEU A 140 17.05 -6.74 1.44
CA LEU A 140 16.72 -5.97 2.66
C LEU A 140 16.81 -4.45 2.42
N ARG A 141 17.88 -3.97 1.79
CA ARG A 141 18.03 -2.53 1.48
C ARG A 141 16.93 -2.02 0.54
N ALA A 142 16.51 -2.82 -0.43
CA ALA A 142 15.43 -2.47 -1.34
C ALA A 142 14.08 -2.39 -0.62
N HIS A 143 13.77 -3.37 0.26
CA HIS A 143 12.62 -3.31 1.16
C HIS A 143 12.62 -2.03 2.01
N ASP A 144 13.75 -1.69 2.64
CA ASP A 144 13.83 -0.51 3.51
C ASP A 144 13.77 0.81 2.72
N ARG A 145 14.21 0.80 1.46
CA ARG A 145 14.01 1.93 0.55
C ARG A 145 12.52 2.11 0.23
N PHE A 146 11.81 1.03 -0.08
CA PHE A 146 10.36 1.07 -0.30
C PHE A 146 9.62 1.62 0.93
N VAL A 147 9.90 1.11 2.14
CA VAL A 147 9.25 1.58 3.37
C VAL A 147 9.52 3.07 3.62
N ARG A 148 10.74 3.55 3.36
CA ARG A 148 11.08 4.97 3.49
C ARG A 148 10.37 5.83 2.45
N ALA A 149 10.30 5.40 1.20
CA ALA A 149 9.55 6.11 0.16
C ALA A 149 8.05 6.17 0.52
N ALA A 150 7.47 5.06 1.00
CA ALA A 150 6.08 5.01 1.44
C ALA A 150 5.83 5.96 2.62
N ALA A 151 6.72 5.99 3.61
CA ALA A 151 6.62 6.91 4.74
C ALA A 151 6.72 8.39 4.31
N SER A 152 7.54 8.72 3.32
CA SER A 152 7.63 10.09 2.78
C SER A 152 6.38 10.49 1.98
N HIS A 153 5.82 9.57 1.18
CA HIS A 153 4.65 9.83 0.35
C HIS A 153 3.33 9.96 1.13
N LEU A 154 3.20 9.22 2.24
CA LEU A 154 1.96 9.14 3.02
C LEU A 154 1.87 10.14 4.19
N ARG A 155 2.96 10.87 4.46
CA ARG A 155 3.02 11.95 5.45
C ARG A 155 2.40 13.22 4.91
#